data_AF-A0A2J6T116-F1
#
_entry.id   AF-A0A2J6T116-F1
#
_cell.length_a   1.000
_cell.length_b   1.000
_cell.length_c   1.000
_cell.angle_alpha   90.00
_cell.angle_beta   90.00
_cell.angle_gamma   90.00
#
_symmetry.space_group_name_H-M   'P 1'
#
loop_
_entity.id
_entity.type
_entity.pdbx_description
1 polymer ?
#
loop_
_entity_poly.entity_id
_entity_poly.type
_entity_poly.pdbx_seq_one_letter_code
_entity_poly.pdbx_strand_id
1 'polypeptide(L)'
;MSRALDPETAASLKNSNPETVYNDIVRALSSETDSLLEIEFLGKSHPLPEGCNVLVDGNSIAIAKAKLVQAFVVARKNFFKYVRDCPGDKLLDFRNATAVMLLMDPEHLTAANSRKSLIQKSQKEPKINLEVILRKELHFVDSYLTSRLHRHTKSPTLWNHRRWVLKVCQSIQMEYDIQHDLKSVVLVAAERHPRNYYAWSHLRWLVQSFTMCSNIQTTSFDFSKLVSVVKDWCLRHPADTSGFSFLLFCLPMPGYSEDVSKTELRSSVCSEVLRLAVSFQWTHETIWVFLRTLVASGGVFEDETAAFYRAIEDMQAVQPNDHRFLEAARSWCGKYGQKDQG
;
A
#
# COMPACT_ATOMS: atom_id res chain seq x y z
N MET A 1 19.46 1.67 -16.32
CA MET A 1 20.87 1.24 -16.34
C MET A 1 20.93 -0.27 -16.19
N SER A 2 21.29 -0.98 -17.26
CA SER A 2 21.48 -2.43 -17.25
C SER A 2 22.76 -2.76 -16.49
N ARG A 3 22.66 -3.29 -15.27
CA ARG A 3 23.82 -3.91 -14.61
C ARG A 3 23.98 -5.29 -15.23
N ALA A 4 25.14 -5.55 -15.81
CA ALA A 4 25.52 -6.88 -16.28
C ALA A 4 25.28 -7.90 -15.16
N LEU A 5 24.75 -9.07 -15.52
CA LEU A 5 24.60 -10.20 -14.60
C LEU A 5 25.96 -10.54 -14.03
N ASP A 6 26.05 -10.76 -12.71
CA ASP A 6 27.30 -11.17 -12.11
C ASP A 6 27.70 -12.58 -12.59
N PRO A 7 29.00 -12.88 -12.67
CA PRO A 7 29.51 -14.13 -13.27
C PRO A 7 28.93 -15.41 -12.62
N GLU A 8 28.65 -15.38 -11.32
CA GLU A 8 28.04 -16.49 -10.59
C GLU A 8 26.60 -16.74 -11.03
N THR A 9 25.81 -15.67 -11.20
CA THR A 9 24.45 -15.77 -11.76
C THR A 9 24.50 -16.32 -13.19
N ALA A 10 25.48 -15.90 -14.01
CA ALA A 10 25.69 -16.42 -15.36
C ALA A 10 26.09 -17.92 -15.40
N ALA A 11 26.83 -18.40 -14.39
CA ALA A 11 27.17 -19.82 -14.27
C ALA A 11 25.97 -20.66 -13.81
N SER A 12 25.20 -20.18 -12.83
CA SER A 12 23.96 -20.84 -12.37
C SER A 12 22.91 -20.96 -13.48
N LEU A 13 22.88 -20.00 -14.41
CA LEU A 13 22.03 -20.01 -15.61
C LEU A 13 22.29 -21.19 -16.56
N LYS A 14 23.48 -21.84 -16.52
CA LYS A 14 23.84 -22.95 -17.44
C LYS A 14 23.42 -24.34 -16.96
N ASN A 15 23.14 -24.52 -15.67
CA ASN A 15 22.99 -25.85 -15.06
C ASN A 15 21.53 -26.28 -14.80
N SER A 16 20.53 -25.42 -15.04
CA SER A 16 19.11 -25.77 -14.84
C SER A 16 18.26 -25.44 -16.05
N ASN A 17 17.30 -26.32 -16.35
CA ASN A 17 16.33 -26.11 -17.43
C ASN A 17 15.42 -24.91 -17.08
N PRO A 18 15.49 -23.78 -17.83
CA PRO A 18 14.71 -22.58 -17.52
C PRO A 18 13.20 -22.83 -17.55
N GLU A 19 12.73 -23.78 -18.37
CA GLU A 19 11.30 -24.11 -18.48
C GLU A 19 10.79 -24.77 -17.19
N THR A 20 11.59 -25.66 -16.59
CA THR A 20 11.28 -26.27 -15.29
C THR A 20 11.21 -25.21 -14.19
N VAL A 21 12.19 -24.29 -14.16
CA VAL A 21 12.22 -23.20 -13.18
C VAL A 21 11.00 -22.29 -13.32
N TYR A 22 10.64 -21.93 -14.55
CA TYR A 22 9.43 -21.16 -14.83
C TYR A 22 8.17 -21.87 -14.32
N ASN A 23 8.01 -23.15 -14.63
CA ASN A 23 6.83 -23.91 -14.21
C ASN A 23 6.73 -24.04 -12.69
N ASP A 24 7.85 -24.21 -11.99
CA ASP A 24 7.87 -24.28 -10.53
C ASP A 24 7.51 -22.93 -9.88
N ILE A 25 8.04 -21.82 -10.39
CA ILE A 25 7.67 -20.46 -9.93
C ILE A 25 6.20 -20.18 -10.22
N VAL A 26 5.69 -20.53 -11.39
CA VAL A 26 4.27 -20.36 -11.74
C VAL A 26 3.38 -21.18 -10.82
N ARG A 27 3.75 -22.43 -10.53
CA ARG A 27 3.01 -23.29 -9.60
C ARG A 27 2.96 -22.67 -8.21
N ALA A 28 4.09 -22.17 -7.71
CA ALA A 28 4.15 -21.50 -6.41
C ALA A 28 3.34 -20.19 -6.38
N LEU A 29 3.33 -19.42 -7.46
CA LEU A 29 2.51 -18.19 -7.57
C LEU A 29 1.01 -18.46 -7.73
N SER A 30 0.64 -19.68 -8.14
CA SER A 30 -0.75 -20.05 -8.42
C SER A 30 -1.36 -20.93 -7.32
N SER A 31 -0.67 -21.13 -6.18
CA SER A 31 -1.20 -21.90 -5.08
C SER A 31 -2.48 -21.24 -4.56
N GLU A 32 -3.59 -21.97 -4.59
CA GLU A 32 -4.86 -21.48 -4.03
C GLU A 32 -4.79 -21.57 -2.50
N THR A 33 -4.39 -20.47 -1.87
CA THR A 33 -4.37 -20.30 -0.42
C THR A 33 -5.39 -19.25 0.00
N ASP A 34 -6.04 -19.44 1.15
CA ASP A 34 -6.99 -18.46 1.71
C ASP A 34 -6.28 -17.14 2.11
N SER A 35 -4.99 -17.21 2.43
CA SER A 35 -4.13 -16.08 2.75
C SER A 35 -3.35 -15.58 1.54
N LEU A 36 -3.05 -14.27 1.49
CA LEU A 36 -2.14 -13.68 0.50
C LEU A 36 -0.76 -14.35 0.53
N LEU A 37 -0.08 -14.41 -0.61
CA LEU A 37 1.28 -14.94 -0.68
C LEU A 37 2.27 -14.00 0.00
N GLU A 38 3.19 -14.57 0.78
CA GLU A 38 4.35 -13.90 1.36
C GLU A 38 5.59 -14.27 0.55
N ILE A 39 6.03 -13.35 -0.29
CA ILE A 39 7.12 -13.58 -1.25
C ILE A 39 8.41 -12.94 -0.74
N GLU A 40 9.49 -13.71 -0.75
CA GLU A 40 10.82 -13.24 -0.37
C GLU A 40 11.88 -13.61 -1.42
N PHE A 41 12.81 -12.69 -1.67
CA PHE A 41 13.96 -12.96 -2.53
C PHE A 41 15.17 -13.38 -1.70
N LEU A 42 15.65 -14.60 -1.91
CA LEU A 42 16.80 -15.14 -1.19
C LEU A 42 18.08 -14.43 -1.61
N GLY A 43 18.81 -13.93 -0.62
CA GLY A 43 20.16 -13.40 -0.79
C GLY A 43 21.19 -14.51 -1.05
N LYS A 44 22.40 -14.12 -1.46
CA LYS A 44 23.49 -15.07 -1.77
C LYS A 44 23.84 -16.00 -0.60
N SER A 45 23.63 -15.55 0.65
CA SER A 45 23.91 -16.31 1.87
C SER A 45 22.90 -17.43 2.16
N HIS A 46 21.79 -17.52 1.42
CA HIS A 46 20.74 -18.52 1.61
C HIS A 46 20.53 -19.29 0.30
N PRO A 47 21.46 -20.17 -0.09
CA PRO A 47 21.33 -20.95 -1.31
C PRO A 47 20.14 -21.92 -1.20
N LEU A 48 19.49 -22.14 -2.34
CA LEU A 48 18.44 -23.16 -2.43
C LEU A 48 19.06 -24.56 -2.35
N PRO A 49 18.35 -25.55 -1.76
CA PRO A 49 18.75 -26.96 -1.83
C PRO A 49 18.92 -27.42 -3.28
N GLU A 50 19.76 -28.44 -3.50
CA GLU A 50 19.95 -29.01 -4.83
C GLU A 50 18.63 -29.55 -5.40
N GLY A 51 18.40 -29.31 -6.70
CA GLY A 51 17.13 -29.65 -7.37
C GLY A 51 15.94 -28.75 -7.01
N CYS A 52 16.07 -27.84 -6.05
CA CYS A 52 15.00 -26.92 -5.66
C CYS A 52 15.07 -25.60 -6.45
N ASN A 53 13.93 -25.17 -6.99
CA ASN A 53 13.82 -23.90 -7.73
C ASN A 53 13.10 -22.80 -6.93
N VAL A 54 12.24 -23.19 -5.99
CA VAL A 54 11.42 -22.32 -5.12
C VAL A 54 11.20 -23.04 -3.80
N LEU A 55 11.40 -22.36 -2.67
CA LEU A 55 10.93 -22.84 -1.37
C LEU A 55 9.47 -22.45 -1.20
N VAL A 56 8.66 -23.38 -0.74
CA VAL A 56 7.24 -23.17 -0.45
C VAL A 56 6.96 -23.69 0.94
N ASP A 57 6.44 -22.81 1.81
CA ASP A 57 5.98 -23.13 3.15
C ASP A 57 4.64 -22.43 3.41
N GLY A 58 3.54 -23.19 3.29
CA GLY A 58 2.20 -22.64 3.30
C GLY A 58 1.99 -21.60 2.20
N ASN A 59 1.63 -20.37 2.59
CA ASN A 59 1.50 -19.21 1.69
C ASN A 59 2.82 -18.44 1.47
N SER A 60 3.91 -18.85 2.13
CA SER A 60 5.20 -18.21 2.00
C SER A 60 6.01 -18.88 0.89
N ILE A 61 6.56 -18.07 -0.01
CA ILE A 61 7.42 -18.54 -1.09
C ILE A 61 8.74 -17.77 -1.10
N ALA A 62 9.85 -18.49 -1.28
CA ALA A 62 11.17 -17.88 -1.38
C ALA A 62 11.88 -18.28 -2.67
N ILE A 63 12.38 -17.27 -3.40
CA ILE A 63 12.94 -17.44 -4.74
C ILE A 63 14.32 -16.80 -4.80
N ALA A 64 15.32 -17.56 -5.28
CA ALA A 64 16.63 -17.00 -5.55
C ALA A 64 16.59 -16.12 -6.82
N LYS A 65 17.29 -14.98 -6.80
CA LYS A 65 17.31 -14.04 -7.94
C LYS A 65 17.74 -14.68 -9.27
N ALA A 66 18.69 -15.62 -9.24
CA ALA A 66 19.13 -16.34 -10.43
C ALA A 66 18.01 -17.18 -11.06
N LYS A 67 17.18 -17.84 -10.24
CA LYS A 67 16.02 -18.63 -10.68
C LYS A 67 14.92 -17.73 -11.22
N LEU A 68 14.68 -16.57 -10.61
CA LEU A 68 13.74 -15.58 -11.13
C LEU A 68 14.16 -15.07 -12.52
N VAL A 69 15.46 -14.81 -12.75
CA VAL A 69 15.97 -14.41 -14.07
C VAL A 69 15.74 -15.52 -15.11
N GLN A 70 15.96 -16.79 -14.76
CA GLN A 70 15.67 -17.93 -15.64
C GLN A 70 14.20 -17.97 -16.05
N ALA A 71 13.30 -17.92 -15.06
CA ALA A 71 11.87 -17.92 -15.31
C ALA A 71 11.41 -16.68 -16.10
N PHE A 72 12.02 -15.52 -15.88
CA PHE A 72 11.71 -14.31 -16.62
C PHE A 72 11.99 -14.45 -18.13
N VAL A 73 13.06 -15.15 -18.53
CA VAL A 73 13.38 -15.39 -19.95
C VAL A 73 12.26 -16.20 -20.62
N VAL A 74 11.80 -17.27 -19.96
CA VAL A 74 10.69 -18.12 -20.44
C VAL A 74 9.38 -17.35 -20.45
N ALA A 75 9.07 -16.63 -19.37
CA ALA A 75 7.89 -15.79 -19.26
C ALA A 75 7.82 -14.76 -20.39
N ARG A 76 8.93 -14.09 -20.69
CA ARG A 76 9.03 -13.12 -21.78
C ARG A 76 8.77 -13.78 -23.14
N LYS A 77 9.33 -14.95 -23.41
CA LYS A 77 9.09 -15.71 -24.65
C LYS A 77 7.60 -16.04 -24.80
N ASN A 78 6.98 -16.56 -23.74
CA ASN A 78 5.55 -16.90 -23.72
C ASN A 78 4.67 -15.66 -23.89
N PHE A 79 5.02 -14.56 -23.23
CA PHE A 79 4.32 -13.29 -23.34
C PHE A 79 4.31 -12.77 -24.79
N PHE A 80 5.48 -12.64 -25.42
CA PHE A 80 5.57 -12.10 -26.79
C PHE A 80 4.93 -13.01 -27.84
N LYS A 81 4.79 -14.31 -27.56
CA LYS A 81 4.05 -15.24 -28.43
C LYS A 81 2.56 -14.91 -28.52
N TYR A 82 1.96 -14.42 -27.42
CA TYR A 82 0.51 -14.25 -27.30
C TYR A 82 0.04 -12.80 -27.10
N VAL A 83 0.97 -11.84 -26.97
CA VAL A 83 0.64 -10.43 -26.68
C VAL A 83 -0.26 -9.76 -27.74
N ARG A 84 -0.12 -10.16 -29.01
CA ARG A 84 -0.92 -9.59 -30.11
C ARG A 84 -2.26 -10.30 -30.24
N ASP A 85 -2.23 -11.63 -30.23
CA ASP A 85 -3.41 -12.48 -30.32
C ASP A 85 -3.21 -13.70 -29.41
N CYS A 86 -4.01 -13.76 -28.35
CA CYS A 86 -3.95 -14.84 -27.37
C CYS A 86 -5.18 -15.73 -27.56
N PRO A 87 -4.99 -16.97 -28.05
CA PRO A 87 -6.05 -17.98 -28.09
C PRO A 87 -6.66 -18.23 -26.71
N GLY A 88 -7.92 -18.64 -26.68
CA GLY A 88 -8.66 -18.90 -25.44
C GLY A 88 -8.02 -19.96 -24.54
N ASP A 89 -7.46 -21.02 -25.14
CA ASP A 89 -6.75 -22.10 -24.44
C ASP A 89 -5.39 -21.65 -23.86
N LYS A 90 -4.89 -20.48 -24.26
CA LYS A 90 -3.60 -19.91 -23.83
C LYS A 90 -3.71 -18.75 -22.85
N LEU A 91 -4.93 -18.41 -22.41
CA LEU A 91 -5.15 -17.32 -21.46
C LEU A 91 -4.44 -17.54 -20.12
N LEU A 92 -4.40 -18.79 -19.62
CA LEU A 92 -3.70 -19.13 -18.39
C LEU A 92 -2.18 -18.98 -18.56
N ASP A 93 -1.61 -19.51 -19.64
CA ASP A 93 -0.18 -19.39 -19.95
C ASP A 93 0.24 -17.91 -20.04
N PHE A 94 -0.58 -17.08 -20.69
CA PHE A 94 -0.34 -15.65 -20.80
C PHE A 94 -0.45 -14.92 -19.45
N ARG A 95 -1.44 -15.27 -18.62
CA ARG A 95 -1.58 -14.73 -17.25
C ARG A 95 -0.38 -15.12 -16.39
N ASN A 96 0.09 -16.36 -16.47
CA ASN A 96 1.25 -16.86 -15.73
C ASN A 96 2.54 -16.14 -16.15
N ALA A 97 2.73 -15.94 -17.46
CA ALA A 97 3.85 -15.18 -17.99
C ALA A 97 3.86 -13.74 -17.44
N THR A 98 2.73 -13.04 -17.45
CA THR A 98 2.64 -11.67 -16.90
C THR A 98 2.91 -11.63 -15.39
N ALA A 99 2.51 -12.64 -14.62
CA ALA A 99 2.79 -12.72 -13.19
C ALA A 99 4.31 -12.77 -12.93
N VAL A 100 5.02 -13.69 -13.59
CA VAL A 100 6.49 -13.80 -13.47
C VAL A 100 7.20 -12.53 -13.95
N MET A 101 6.71 -11.90 -15.03
CA MET A 101 7.26 -10.62 -15.50
C MET A 101 7.11 -9.50 -14.48
N LEU A 102 5.95 -9.39 -13.83
CA LEU A 102 5.71 -8.40 -12.78
C LEU A 102 6.45 -8.74 -11.48
N LEU A 103 6.72 -10.02 -11.21
CA LEU A 103 7.58 -10.42 -10.09
C LEU A 103 9.01 -9.96 -10.31
N MET A 104 9.52 -10.09 -11.54
CA MET A 104 10.86 -9.61 -11.91
C MET A 104 10.94 -8.08 -11.92
N ASP A 105 9.94 -7.41 -12.49
CA ASP A 105 9.88 -5.96 -12.57
C ASP A 105 8.45 -5.42 -12.38
N PRO A 106 8.13 -4.84 -11.21
CA PRO A 106 6.77 -4.38 -10.92
C PRO A 106 6.35 -3.18 -11.79
N GLU A 107 7.31 -2.49 -12.42
CA GLU A 107 7.06 -1.36 -13.32
C GLU A 107 6.85 -1.77 -14.79
N HIS A 108 6.68 -3.06 -15.07
CA HIS A 108 6.45 -3.56 -16.43
C HIS A 108 5.02 -3.23 -16.91
N LEU A 109 4.81 -1.98 -17.34
CA LEU A 109 3.51 -1.42 -17.75
C LEU A 109 2.77 -2.27 -18.78
N THR A 110 3.47 -2.81 -19.78
CA THR A 110 2.85 -3.64 -20.81
C THR A 110 2.29 -4.95 -20.24
N ALA A 111 2.93 -5.52 -19.21
CA ALA A 111 2.46 -6.75 -18.59
C ALA A 111 1.23 -6.45 -17.72
N ALA A 112 1.27 -5.38 -16.93
CA ALA A 112 0.11 -4.92 -16.16
C ALA A 112 -1.09 -4.60 -17.07
N ASN A 113 -0.88 -3.87 -18.17
CA ASN A 113 -1.94 -3.54 -19.11
C ASN A 113 -2.48 -4.77 -19.85
N SER A 114 -1.63 -5.75 -20.19
CA SER A 114 -2.09 -7.02 -20.75
C SER A 114 -3.05 -7.76 -19.80
N ARG A 115 -2.81 -7.72 -18.49
CA ARG A 115 -3.75 -8.28 -17.50
C ARG A 115 -5.09 -7.54 -17.48
N LYS A 116 -5.09 -6.21 -17.61
CA LYS A 116 -6.33 -5.42 -17.77
C LYS A 116 -7.10 -5.84 -19.02
N SER A 117 -6.41 -6.02 -20.14
CA SER A 117 -7.04 -6.48 -21.39
C SER A 117 -7.66 -7.87 -21.26
N LEU A 118 -7.04 -8.79 -20.50
CA LEU A 118 -7.65 -10.09 -20.19
C LEU A 118 -8.97 -9.92 -19.43
N ILE A 119 -8.98 -9.08 -18.39
CA ILE A 119 -10.18 -8.83 -17.59
C ILE A 119 -11.28 -8.17 -18.43
N GLN A 120 -10.93 -7.21 -19.29
CA GLN A 120 -11.88 -6.56 -20.20
C GLN A 120 -12.53 -7.57 -21.16
N LYS A 121 -11.75 -8.54 -21.70
CA LYS A 121 -12.32 -9.61 -22.54
C LYS A 121 -13.33 -10.46 -21.75
N SER A 122 -13.07 -10.70 -20.47
CA SER A 122 -13.95 -11.44 -19.56
C SER A 122 -15.15 -10.64 -19.05
N GLN A 123 -15.30 -9.35 -19.37
CA GLN A 123 -16.49 -8.58 -18.95
C GLN A 123 -17.78 -9.02 -19.66
N LYS A 124 -17.67 -9.83 -20.71
CA LYS A 124 -18.82 -10.46 -21.38
C LYS A 124 -19.34 -11.69 -20.63
N GLU A 125 -18.57 -12.20 -19.67
CA GLU A 125 -18.95 -13.35 -18.86
C GLU A 125 -20.06 -12.99 -17.86
N PRO A 126 -20.82 -13.98 -17.36
CA PRO A 126 -21.75 -13.77 -16.25
C PRO A 126 -21.07 -13.10 -15.05
N LYS A 127 -21.80 -12.23 -14.33
CA LYS A 127 -21.30 -11.48 -13.17
C LYS A 127 -20.51 -12.35 -12.17
N ILE A 128 -21.04 -13.55 -11.86
CA ILE A 128 -20.40 -14.51 -10.93
C ILE A 128 -19.00 -14.91 -11.40
N ASN A 129 -18.82 -15.21 -12.69
CA ASN A 129 -17.52 -15.59 -13.25
C ASN A 129 -16.55 -14.42 -13.22
N LEU A 130 -17.03 -13.21 -13.54
CA LEU A 130 -16.22 -12.01 -13.49
C LEU A 130 -15.78 -11.67 -12.07
N GLU A 131 -16.64 -11.83 -11.06
CA GLU A 131 -16.28 -11.64 -9.65
C GLU A 131 -15.15 -12.60 -9.22
N VAL A 132 -15.22 -13.88 -9.61
CA VAL A 132 -14.14 -14.84 -9.33
C VAL A 132 -12.82 -14.39 -9.98
N ILE A 133 -12.86 -13.91 -11.22
CA ILE A 133 -11.68 -13.39 -11.92
C ILE A 133 -11.10 -12.17 -11.20
N LEU A 134 -11.96 -11.24 -10.77
CA LEU A 134 -11.54 -10.02 -10.06
C LEU A 134 -10.96 -10.33 -8.68
N ARG A 135 -11.56 -11.27 -7.92
CA ARG A 135 -11.02 -11.73 -6.63
C ARG A 135 -9.63 -12.35 -6.80
N LYS A 136 -9.44 -13.20 -7.82
CA LYS A 136 -8.11 -13.78 -8.13
C LYS A 136 -7.10 -12.71 -8.55
N GLU A 137 -7.53 -11.69 -9.30
CA GLU A 137 -6.63 -10.59 -9.69
C GLU A 137 -6.24 -9.71 -8.49
N LEU A 138 -7.19 -9.39 -7.60
CA LEU A 138 -6.92 -8.67 -6.36
C LEU A 138 -5.97 -9.47 -5.48
N HIS A 139 -6.21 -10.76 -5.27
CA HIS A 139 -5.31 -11.63 -4.51
C HIS A 139 -3.88 -11.62 -5.08
N PHE A 140 -3.74 -11.69 -6.41
CA PHE A 140 -2.44 -11.60 -7.08
C PHE A 140 -1.71 -10.27 -6.81
N VAL A 141 -2.38 -9.14 -7.05
CA VAL A 141 -1.72 -7.83 -6.89
C VAL A 141 -1.47 -7.51 -5.42
N ASP A 142 -2.38 -7.92 -4.52
CA ASP A 142 -2.26 -7.70 -3.09
C ASP A 142 -1.09 -8.48 -2.51
N SER A 143 -0.93 -9.75 -2.92
CA SER A 143 0.25 -10.55 -2.56
C SER A 143 1.56 -9.84 -2.91
N TYR A 144 1.64 -9.17 -4.06
CA TYR A 144 2.86 -8.45 -4.45
C TYR A 144 3.06 -7.15 -3.68
N LEU A 145 1.97 -6.47 -3.33
CA LEU A 145 2.01 -5.21 -2.58
C LEU A 145 2.33 -5.43 -1.09
N THR A 146 1.96 -6.57 -0.51
CA THR A 146 2.11 -6.86 0.93
C THR A 146 3.31 -7.74 1.29
N SER A 147 3.89 -8.43 0.30
CA SER A 147 5.10 -9.25 0.48
C SER A 147 6.34 -8.44 0.89
N ARG A 148 7.42 -9.13 1.29
CA ARG A 148 8.75 -8.54 1.60
C ARG A 148 9.52 -8.11 0.34
N LEU A 149 8.84 -7.45 -0.59
CA LEU A 149 9.34 -7.03 -1.88
C LEU A 149 9.39 -5.50 -1.95
N HIS A 150 10.46 -4.90 -1.43
CA HIS A 150 10.58 -3.44 -1.26
C HIS A 150 10.31 -2.60 -2.53
N ARG A 151 10.52 -3.13 -3.74
CA ARG A 151 10.20 -2.45 -5.00
C ARG A 151 8.71 -2.54 -5.34
N HIS A 152 8.10 -3.70 -5.08
CA HIS A 152 6.70 -4.00 -5.40
C HIS A 152 5.75 -3.27 -4.46
N THR A 153 6.04 -3.28 -3.15
CA THR A 153 5.22 -2.64 -2.12
C THR A 153 4.96 -1.15 -2.35
N LYS A 154 5.89 -0.44 -3.02
CA LYS A 154 5.75 0.97 -3.41
C LYS A 154 5.62 1.18 -4.93
N SER A 155 5.23 0.15 -5.68
CA SER A 155 5.14 0.25 -7.13
C SER A 155 3.95 1.12 -7.55
N PRO A 156 4.16 2.29 -8.18
CA PRO A 156 3.05 3.06 -8.74
C PRO A 156 2.25 2.25 -9.76
N THR A 157 2.90 1.39 -10.54
CA THR A 157 2.25 0.55 -11.54
C THR A 157 1.28 -0.45 -10.91
N LEU A 158 1.70 -1.18 -9.88
CA LEU A 158 0.84 -2.15 -9.19
C LEU A 158 -0.31 -1.46 -8.44
N TRP A 159 -0.06 -0.36 -7.73
CA TRP A 159 -1.13 0.39 -7.06
C TRP A 159 -2.14 0.98 -8.05
N ASN A 160 -1.69 1.47 -9.22
CA ASN A 160 -2.59 1.92 -10.28
C ASN A 160 -3.40 0.77 -10.90
N HIS A 161 -2.77 -0.39 -11.09
CA HIS A 161 -3.45 -1.60 -11.56
C HIS A 161 -4.54 -2.03 -10.58
N ARG A 162 -4.23 -2.12 -9.29
CA ARG A 162 -5.18 -2.42 -8.23
C ARG A 162 -6.38 -1.47 -8.22
N ARG A 163 -6.14 -0.14 -8.27
CA ARG A 163 -7.22 0.86 -8.38
C ARG A 163 -8.10 0.65 -9.60
N TRP A 164 -7.51 0.28 -10.73
CA TRP A 164 -8.27 -0.03 -11.94
C TRP A 164 -9.15 -1.27 -11.75
N VAL A 165 -8.63 -2.34 -11.16
CA VAL A 165 -9.41 -3.56 -10.85
C VAL A 165 -10.58 -3.25 -9.93
N LEU A 166 -10.37 -2.44 -8.89
CA LEU A 166 -11.42 -2.03 -7.95
C LEU A 166 -12.50 -1.16 -8.60
N LYS A 167 -12.15 -0.32 -9.58
CA LYS A 167 -13.16 0.39 -10.39
C LYS A 167 -14.03 -0.58 -11.20
N VAL A 168 -13.45 -1.66 -11.72
CA VAL A 168 -14.23 -2.71 -12.40
C VAL A 168 -15.13 -3.42 -11.38
N CYS A 169 -14.63 -3.75 -10.18
CA CYS A 169 -15.45 -4.31 -9.09
C CYS A 169 -16.64 -3.40 -8.76
N GLN A 170 -16.40 -2.08 -8.64
CA GLN A 170 -17.44 -1.09 -8.40
C GLN A 170 -18.46 -1.04 -9.55
N SER A 171 -18.01 -1.11 -10.82
CA SER A 171 -18.91 -1.05 -11.98
C SER A 171 -19.88 -2.23 -12.07
N ILE A 172 -19.53 -3.36 -11.46
CA ILE A 172 -20.39 -4.54 -11.38
C ILE A 172 -21.11 -4.66 -10.03
N GLN A 173 -21.01 -3.64 -9.18
CA GLN A 173 -21.59 -3.62 -7.83
C GLN A 173 -21.13 -4.80 -6.98
N MET A 174 -19.85 -5.14 -7.05
CA MET A 174 -19.23 -6.11 -6.16
C MET A 174 -18.99 -5.46 -4.80
N GLU A 175 -19.41 -6.13 -3.73
CA GLU A 175 -19.17 -5.66 -2.37
C GLU A 175 -17.67 -5.60 -2.07
N TYR A 176 -17.27 -4.55 -1.35
CA TYR A 176 -15.88 -4.31 -1.02
C TYR A 176 -15.71 -3.76 0.40
N ASP A 177 -14.96 -4.48 1.23
CA ASP A 177 -14.72 -4.11 2.63
C ASP A 177 -13.43 -3.28 2.76
N ILE A 178 -13.61 -1.96 2.90
CA ILE A 178 -12.53 -0.99 3.07
C ILE A 178 -11.81 -1.18 4.43
N GLN A 179 -12.53 -1.61 5.47
CA GLN A 179 -11.94 -1.84 6.79
C GLN A 179 -11.02 -3.05 6.78
N HIS A 180 -11.43 -4.11 6.08
CA HIS A 180 -10.57 -5.25 5.83
C HIS A 180 -9.35 -4.84 4.99
N ASP A 181 -9.55 -4.12 3.88
CA ASP A 181 -8.47 -3.63 3.00
C ASP A 181 -7.42 -2.81 3.74
N LEU A 182 -7.87 -1.86 4.59
CA LEU A 182 -6.99 -1.07 5.44
C LEU A 182 -6.03 -1.98 6.21
N LYS A 183 -6.56 -3.00 6.88
CA LYS A 183 -5.78 -3.90 7.73
C LYS A 183 -4.91 -4.88 6.96
N SER A 184 -5.46 -5.52 5.92
CA SER A 184 -4.79 -6.62 5.21
C SER A 184 -3.85 -6.17 4.11
N VAL A 185 -4.03 -4.95 3.57
CA VAL A 185 -3.24 -4.45 2.44
C VAL A 185 -2.51 -3.15 2.78
N VAL A 186 -3.24 -2.09 3.16
CA VAL A 186 -2.63 -0.75 3.32
C VAL A 186 -1.64 -0.73 4.48
N LEU A 187 -2.05 -1.17 5.67
CA LEU A 187 -1.17 -1.18 6.85
C LEU A 187 -0.01 -2.15 6.68
N VAL A 188 -0.24 -3.32 6.07
CA VAL A 188 0.86 -4.26 5.76
C VAL A 188 1.87 -3.63 4.81
N ALA A 189 1.41 -3.02 3.72
CA ALA A 189 2.30 -2.34 2.77
C ALA A 189 3.02 -1.12 3.39
N ALA A 190 2.40 -0.44 4.35
CA ALA A 190 3.02 0.66 5.11
C ALA A 190 4.07 0.16 6.10
N GLU A 191 3.87 -1.00 6.73
CA GLU A 191 4.85 -1.67 7.60
C GLU A 191 6.10 -2.07 6.81
N ARG A 192 5.88 -2.69 5.65
CA ARG A 192 6.95 -3.21 4.79
C ARG A 192 7.78 -2.12 4.14
N HIS A 193 7.23 -0.93 3.96
CA HIS A 193 7.93 0.23 3.39
C HIS A 193 7.60 1.49 4.19
N PRO A 194 8.50 1.96 5.08
CA PRO A 194 8.27 3.17 5.86
C PRO A 194 7.86 4.35 4.97
N ARG A 195 6.84 5.11 5.40
CA ARG A 195 6.30 6.27 4.67
C ARG A 195 5.81 5.92 3.26
N ASN A 196 5.11 4.78 3.12
CA ASN A 196 4.59 4.33 1.83
C ASN A 196 3.48 5.25 1.30
N TYR A 197 3.86 6.33 0.61
CA TYR A 197 2.93 7.29 0.03
C TYR A 197 1.88 6.62 -0.87
N TYR A 198 2.23 5.56 -1.60
CA TYR A 198 1.29 4.92 -2.53
C TYR A 198 0.19 4.14 -1.81
N ALA A 199 0.50 3.46 -0.70
CA ALA A 199 -0.47 2.77 0.13
C ALA A 199 -1.47 3.77 0.76
N TRP A 200 -0.94 4.85 1.36
CA TRP A 200 -1.78 5.89 1.98
C TRP A 200 -2.58 6.69 0.95
N SER A 201 -2.00 6.99 -0.21
CA SER A 201 -2.72 7.60 -1.33
C SER A 201 -3.79 6.68 -1.90
N HIS A 202 -3.58 5.36 -1.85
CA HIS A 202 -4.58 4.39 -2.24
C HIS A 202 -5.77 4.40 -1.28
N LEU A 203 -5.53 4.39 0.03
CA LEU A 203 -6.58 4.50 1.04
C LEU A 203 -7.38 5.81 0.90
N ARG A 204 -6.71 6.94 0.60
CA ARG A 204 -7.38 8.21 0.30
C ARG A 204 -8.33 8.07 -0.88
N TRP A 205 -7.88 7.44 -1.95
CA TRP A 205 -8.70 7.17 -3.12
C TRP A 205 -9.88 6.23 -2.81
N LEU A 206 -9.68 5.20 -1.98
CA LEU A 206 -10.76 4.29 -1.54
C LEU A 206 -11.85 5.05 -0.81
N VAL A 207 -11.49 5.81 0.22
CA VAL A 207 -12.44 6.61 1.00
C VAL A 207 -13.20 7.54 0.06
N GLN A 208 -12.52 8.30 -0.80
CA GLN A 208 -13.20 9.22 -1.72
C GLN A 208 -14.15 8.50 -2.70
N SER A 209 -13.69 7.43 -3.34
CA SER A 209 -14.45 6.77 -4.41
C SER A 209 -15.66 5.99 -3.88
N PHE A 210 -15.51 5.33 -2.74
CA PHE A 210 -16.53 4.44 -2.18
C PHE A 210 -17.48 5.14 -1.20
N THR A 211 -17.11 6.29 -0.61
CA THR A 211 -17.98 7.00 0.36
C THR A 211 -18.59 8.28 -0.20
N MET A 212 -17.88 9.02 -1.07
CA MET A 212 -18.34 10.34 -1.56
C MET A 212 -19.03 10.25 -2.94
N CYS A 213 -18.79 9.19 -3.72
CA CYS A 213 -19.25 9.09 -5.11
C CYS A 213 -20.16 7.89 -5.40
N SER A 214 -20.61 7.15 -4.38
CA SER A 214 -21.33 5.88 -4.58
C SER A 214 -22.78 5.94 -4.08
N ASN A 215 -23.74 5.69 -4.97
CA ASN A 215 -25.10 5.24 -4.61
C ASN A 215 -25.13 3.75 -4.22
N ILE A 216 -23.96 3.13 -4.02
CA ILE A 216 -23.81 1.72 -3.70
C ILE A 216 -23.92 1.58 -2.20
N GLN A 217 -24.70 0.59 -1.74
CA GLN A 217 -24.73 0.14 -0.36
C GLN A 217 -23.35 -0.42 0.00
N THR A 218 -22.41 0.45 0.39
CA THR A 218 -21.24 0.02 1.14
C THR A 218 -21.76 -0.60 2.43
N THR A 219 -21.48 -1.88 2.64
CA THR A 219 -21.62 -2.55 3.94
C THR A 219 -21.12 -1.60 5.02
N SER A 220 -22.00 -1.18 5.93
CA SER A 220 -21.81 -0.21 7.03
C SER A 220 -20.37 0.30 7.17
N PHE A 221 -19.96 1.26 6.32
CA PHE A 221 -18.62 1.81 6.37
C PHE A 221 -18.51 2.69 7.61
N ASP A 222 -17.93 2.14 8.67
CA ASP A 222 -17.69 2.85 9.92
C ASP A 222 -16.46 3.74 9.77
N PHE A 223 -16.69 5.01 9.43
CA PHE A 223 -15.62 6.01 9.29
C PHE A 223 -14.89 6.26 10.62
N SER A 224 -15.60 6.24 11.75
CA SER A 224 -15.00 6.46 13.07
C SER A 224 -13.98 5.35 13.40
N LYS A 225 -14.33 4.10 13.12
CA LYS A 225 -13.42 2.97 13.27
C LYS A 225 -12.20 3.08 12.36
N LEU A 226 -12.35 3.59 11.13
CA LEU A 226 -11.22 3.80 10.21
C LEU A 226 -10.26 4.85 10.79
N VAL A 227 -10.78 5.98 11.26
CA VAL A 227 -9.97 7.04 11.88
C VAL A 227 -9.25 6.52 13.12
N SER A 228 -9.94 5.75 13.96
CA SER A 228 -9.35 5.13 15.15
C SER A 228 -8.17 4.21 14.80
N VAL A 229 -8.34 3.30 13.83
CA VAL A 229 -7.26 2.39 13.39
C VAL A 229 -6.06 3.16 12.83
N VAL A 230 -6.29 4.23 12.07
CA VAL A 230 -5.22 5.06 11.50
C VAL A 230 -4.51 5.89 12.58
N LYS A 231 -5.25 6.43 13.55
CA LYS A 231 -4.67 7.11 14.71
C LYS A 231 -3.73 6.17 15.46
N ASP A 232 -4.18 4.95 15.77
CA ASP A 232 -3.37 3.93 16.44
C ASP A 232 -2.13 3.53 15.63
N TRP A 233 -2.22 3.52 14.30
CA TRP A 233 -1.04 3.36 13.45
C TRP A 233 -0.03 4.50 13.63
N CYS A 234 -0.50 5.75 13.53
CA CYS A 234 0.36 6.93 13.61
C CYS A 234 1.07 7.03 14.97
N LEU A 235 0.38 6.69 16.06
CA LEU A 235 0.95 6.65 17.40
C LEU A 235 2.04 5.59 17.57
N ARG A 236 2.00 4.49 16.80
CA ARG A 236 3.05 3.47 16.76
C ARG A 236 4.17 3.79 15.76
N HIS A 237 3.92 4.69 14.82
CA HIS A 237 4.84 5.07 13.74
C HIS A 237 5.04 6.59 13.68
N PRO A 238 5.65 7.21 14.72
CA PRO A 238 5.78 8.66 14.82
C PRO A 238 6.54 9.33 13.66
N ALA A 239 7.31 8.55 12.89
CA ALA A 239 8.05 9.01 11.72
C ALA A 239 7.31 8.81 10.37
N ASP A 240 6.07 8.29 10.36
CA ASP A 240 5.29 8.03 9.14
C ASP A 240 4.50 9.27 8.68
N THR A 241 5.14 10.11 7.88
CA THR A 241 4.52 11.31 7.28
C THR A 241 3.29 11.01 6.43
N SER A 242 3.23 9.84 5.80
CA SER A 242 2.13 9.48 4.91
C SER A 242 0.88 9.08 5.70
N GLY A 243 1.06 8.35 6.80
CA GLY A 243 0.00 8.03 7.77
C GLY A 243 -0.60 9.29 8.39
N PHE A 244 0.23 10.17 8.95
CA PHE A 244 -0.24 11.44 9.52
C PHE A 244 -0.92 12.36 8.50
N SER A 245 -0.42 12.39 7.25
CA SER A 245 -1.07 13.11 6.14
C SER A 245 -2.45 12.54 5.80
N PHE A 246 -2.62 11.22 5.89
CA PHE A 246 -3.92 10.59 5.71
C PHE A 246 -4.86 10.88 6.89
N LEU A 247 -4.36 10.85 8.13
CA LEU A 247 -5.15 11.21 9.31
C LEU A 247 -5.68 12.65 9.23
N LEU A 248 -4.83 13.62 8.85
CA LEU A 248 -5.27 15.01 8.59
C LEU A 248 -6.32 15.11 7.50
N PHE A 249 -6.27 14.24 6.50
CA PHE A 249 -7.29 14.19 5.45
C PHE A 249 -8.64 13.70 5.99
N CYS A 250 -8.65 12.78 6.95
CA CYS A 250 -9.90 12.24 7.51
C CYS A 250 -10.59 13.18 8.51
N LEU A 251 -9.82 13.89 9.34
CA LEU A 251 -10.35 14.73 10.42
C LEU A 251 -11.36 15.83 10.01
N PRO A 252 -11.25 16.48 8.83
CA PRO A 252 -12.25 17.45 8.38
C PRO A 252 -13.40 16.82 7.58
N MET A 253 -13.32 15.53 7.24
CA MET A 253 -14.37 14.89 6.46
C MET A 253 -15.67 14.84 7.25
N PRO A 254 -16.83 15.05 6.60
CA PRO A 254 -18.10 14.82 7.25
C PRO A 254 -18.21 13.33 7.57
N GLY A 255 -17.92 12.96 8.81
CA GLY A 255 -18.61 11.83 9.43
C GLY A 255 -20.10 12.13 9.36
N TYR A 256 -20.95 11.11 9.35
CA TYR A 256 -22.42 11.27 9.35
C TYR A 256 -22.95 11.89 10.67
N SER A 257 -22.19 12.79 11.30
CA SER A 257 -22.37 13.35 12.63
C SER A 257 -22.27 14.88 12.62
N GLU A 258 -22.95 15.50 13.58
CA GLU A 258 -23.04 16.95 13.79
C GLU A 258 -21.67 17.62 14.02
N ASP A 259 -21.55 18.91 13.75
CA ASP A 259 -20.28 19.65 13.82
C ASP A 259 -19.59 19.59 15.20
N VAL A 260 -20.36 19.49 16.29
CA VAL A 260 -19.82 19.33 17.66
C VAL A 260 -18.95 18.07 17.77
N SER A 261 -19.38 16.95 17.18
CA SER A 261 -18.64 15.69 17.22
C SER A 261 -17.31 15.73 16.46
N LYS A 262 -17.18 16.62 15.46
CA LYS A 262 -15.94 16.78 14.68
C LYS A 262 -14.89 17.50 15.50
N THR A 263 -15.27 18.57 16.20
CA THR A 263 -14.38 19.29 17.11
C THR A 263 -13.92 18.39 18.23
N GLU A 264 -14.80 17.60 18.84
CA GLU A 264 -14.45 16.60 19.86
C GLU A 264 -13.42 15.58 19.34
N LEU A 265 -13.63 15.01 18.15
CA LEU A 265 -12.70 14.06 17.55
C LEU A 265 -11.33 14.70 17.27
N ARG A 266 -11.32 15.91 16.71
CA ARG A 266 -10.08 16.64 16.39
C ARG A 266 -9.31 16.99 17.65
N SER A 267 -9.99 17.48 18.69
CA SER A 267 -9.39 17.77 19.99
C SER A 267 -8.87 16.50 20.66
N SER A 268 -9.64 15.41 20.64
CA SER A 268 -9.20 14.12 21.18
C SER A 268 -7.93 13.61 20.49
N VAL A 269 -7.88 13.64 19.16
CA VAL A 269 -6.69 13.24 18.39
C VAL A 269 -5.50 14.17 18.68
N CYS A 270 -5.73 15.49 18.72
CA CYS A 270 -4.70 16.48 19.05
C CYS A 270 -4.08 16.19 20.42
N SER A 271 -4.94 16.04 21.43
CA SER A 271 -4.56 15.78 22.82
C SER A 271 -3.75 14.48 22.96
N GLU A 272 -4.21 13.39 22.34
CA GLU A 272 -3.49 12.10 22.41
C GLU A 272 -2.12 12.13 21.74
N VAL A 273 -2.03 12.69 20.52
CA VAL A 273 -0.76 12.81 19.79
C VAL A 273 0.20 13.71 20.53
N LEU A 274 -0.26 14.87 21.01
CA LEU A 274 0.56 15.82 21.76
C LEU A 274 1.06 15.21 23.07
N ARG A 275 0.18 14.56 23.84
CA ARG A 275 0.53 13.91 25.10
C ARG A 275 1.65 12.89 24.92
N LEU A 276 1.55 12.03 23.91
CA LEU A 276 2.58 11.02 23.64
C LEU A 276 3.87 11.66 23.12
N ALA A 277 3.77 12.67 22.26
CA ALA A 277 4.93 13.40 21.76
C ALA A 277 5.74 14.04 22.90
N VAL A 278 5.06 14.67 23.86
CA VAL A 278 5.70 15.24 25.06
C VAL A 278 6.26 14.15 25.97
N SER A 279 5.46 13.12 26.28
CA SER A 279 5.85 12.06 27.23
C SER A 279 7.06 11.26 26.75
N PHE A 280 7.16 10.98 25.45
CA PHE A 280 8.26 10.25 24.85
C PHE A 280 9.33 11.15 24.24
N GLN A 281 9.23 12.47 24.40
CA GLN A 281 10.14 13.46 23.83
C GLN A 281 10.37 13.23 22.32
N TRP A 282 9.28 13.01 21.57
CA TRP A 282 9.38 12.73 20.15
C TRP A 282 9.87 13.95 19.37
N THR A 283 11.01 13.78 18.70
CA THR A 283 11.68 14.81 17.89
C THR A 283 11.38 14.69 16.39
N HIS A 284 10.50 13.76 15.98
CA HIS A 284 10.16 13.60 14.58
C HIS A 284 9.35 14.81 14.08
N GLU A 285 9.91 15.55 13.11
CA GLU A 285 9.26 16.71 12.46
C GLU A 285 7.83 16.39 11.99
N THR A 286 7.58 15.14 11.58
CA THR A 286 6.27 14.64 11.15
C THR A 286 5.15 14.97 12.13
N ILE A 287 5.37 14.75 13.42
CA ILE A 287 4.35 14.94 14.46
C ILE A 287 4.03 16.43 14.61
N TRP A 288 5.07 17.26 14.62
CA TRP A 288 4.90 18.70 14.81
C TRP A 288 4.30 19.37 13.57
N VAL A 289 4.60 18.84 12.38
CA VAL A 289 3.90 19.20 11.14
C VAL A 289 2.43 18.79 11.18
N PHE A 290 2.11 17.62 11.75
CA PHE A 290 0.74 17.19 11.95
C PHE A 290 0.00 18.13 12.92
N LEU A 291 0.53 18.31 14.13
CA LEU A 291 -0.08 19.11 15.20
C LEU A 291 -0.25 20.57 14.77
N ARG A 292 0.77 21.21 14.20
CA ARG A 292 0.67 22.60 13.71
C ARG A 292 -0.40 22.75 12.64
N THR A 293 -0.54 21.75 11.76
CA THR A 293 -1.52 21.81 10.68
C THR A 293 -2.93 21.62 11.24
N LEU A 294 -3.10 20.69 12.17
CA LEU A 294 -4.38 20.44 12.84
C LEU A 294 -4.84 21.68 13.62
N VAL A 295 -3.99 22.22 14.49
CA VAL A 295 -4.27 23.43 15.28
C VAL A 295 -4.55 24.64 14.37
N ALA A 296 -3.70 24.89 13.36
CA ALA A 296 -3.91 26.02 12.45
C ALA A 296 -5.22 25.91 11.64
N SER A 297 -5.65 24.69 11.32
CA SER A 297 -6.87 24.46 10.55
C SER A 297 -8.18 24.71 11.33
N GLY A 298 -8.12 25.03 12.63
CA GLY A 298 -9.28 25.30 13.48
C GLY A 298 -10.04 24.03 13.90
N GLY A 299 -11.18 24.19 14.58
CA GLY A 299 -12.02 23.06 15.03
C GLY A 299 -11.32 22.13 16.03
N VAL A 300 -10.50 22.70 16.90
CA VAL A 300 -9.88 22.07 18.08
C VAL A 300 -10.19 23.02 19.25
N PHE A 301 -10.46 22.50 20.45
CA PHE A 301 -10.77 23.37 21.58
C PHE A 301 -9.55 24.22 22.00
N GLU A 302 -9.84 25.32 22.69
CA GLU A 302 -8.82 26.27 23.15
C GLU A 302 -7.80 25.62 24.08
N ASP A 303 -8.22 24.66 24.91
CA ASP A 303 -7.36 23.95 25.85
C ASP A 303 -6.25 23.15 25.14
N GLU A 304 -6.58 22.37 24.10
CA GLU A 304 -5.59 21.67 23.29
C GLU A 304 -4.68 22.63 22.51
N THR A 305 -5.24 23.74 22.02
CA THR A 305 -4.47 24.79 21.34
C THR A 305 -3.43 25.40 22.28
N ALA A 306 -3.84 25.77 23.49
CA ALA A 306 -2.95 26.29 24.53
C ALA A 306 -1.92 25.24 25.00
N ALA A 307 -2.32 23.97 25.13
CA ALA A 307 -1.40 22.88 25.45
C ALA A 307 -0.32 22.69 24.39
N PHE A 308 -0.67 22.80 23.10
CA PHE A 308 0.29 22.71 22.00
C PHE A 308 1.35 23.81 22.06
N TYR A 309 0.95 25.07 22.26
CA TYR A 309 1.91 26.18 22.37
C TYR A 309 2.82 26.04 23.61
N ARG A 310 2.28 25.64 24.76
CA ARG A 310 3.07 25.36 25.96
C ARG A 310 4.12 24.28 25.71
N ALA A 311 3.73 23.17 25.06
CA ALA A 311 4.66 22.10 24.74
C ALA A 311 5.81 22.54 23.82
N ILE A 312 5.56 23.44 22.86
CA ILE A 312 6.61 24.04 22.03
C ILE A 312 7.58 24.84 22.90
N GLU A 313 7.06 25.68 23.79
CA GLU A 313 7.88 26.54 24.66
C GLU A 313 8.74 25.72 25.62
N ASP A 314 8.16 24.69 26.23
CA ASP A 314 8.86 23.77 27.14
C ASP A 314 9.99 23.02 26.41
N MET A 315 9.75 22.51 25.20
CA MET A 315 10.79 21.80 24.43
C MET A 315 11.91 22.72 23.94
N GLN A 316 11.59 23.96 23.54
CA GLN A 316 12.58 24.95 23.16
C GLN A 316 13.46 25.38 24.33
N ALA A 317 12.88 25.49 25.53
CA ALA A 317 13.64 25.82 26.74
C ALA A 317 14.68 24.75 27.10
N VAL A 318 14.39 23.47 26.81
CA VAL A 318 15.29 22.34 27.10
C VAL A 318 16.39 22.18 26.04
N GLN A 319 16.09 22.44 24.75
CA GLN A 319 17.05 22.28 23.64
C GLN A 319 16.92 23.40 22.58
N PRO A 320 17.49 24.59 22.83
CA PRO A 320 17.25 25.77 21.98
C PRO A 320 17.83 25.68 20.56
N ASN A 321 18.81 24.80 20.30
CA ASN A 321 19.52 24.75 19.00
C ASN A 321 19.12 23.60 18.07
N ASP A 322 18.30 22.64 18.52
CA ASP A 322 18.11 21.36 17.79
C ASP A 322 16.76 21.23 17.05
N HIS A 323 15.84 22.20 17.22
CA HIS A 323 14.43 22.02 16.81
C HIS A 323 13.88 23.13 15.91
N ARG A 324 14.53 23.39 14.77
CA ARG A 324 14.05 24.35 13.75
C ARG A 324 12.60 24.10 13.31
N PHE A 325 12.12 22.86 13.39
CA PHE A 325 10.75 22.49 13.07
C PHE A 325 9.72 23.03 14.08
N LEU A 326 10.09 23.28 15.34
CA LEU A 326 9.20 23.86 16.36
C LEU A 326 8.96 25.36 16.10
N GLU A 327 9.99 26.09 15.69
CA GLU A 327 9.86 27.48 15.24
C GLU A 327 8.99 27.58 14.00
N ALA A 328 9.22 26.69 13.03
CA ALA A 328 8.39 26.59 11.83
C ALA A 328 6.93 26.26 12.18
N ALA A 329 6.71 25.44 13.23
CA ALA A 329 5.37 25.14 13.73
C ALA A 329 4.65 26.36 14.29
N ARG A 330 5.31 27.12 15.17
CA ARG A 330 4.76 28.37 15.72
C ARG A 330 4.46 29.40 14.62
N SER A 331 5.40 29.60 13.71
CA SER A 331 5.24 30.52 12.57
C SER A 331 4.09 30.13 11.66
N TRP A 332 3.92 28.82 11.39
CA TRP A 332 2.81 28.32 10.60
C TRP A 332 1.46 28.64 11.22
N CYS A 333 1.27 28.38 12.51
CA CYS A 333 0.01 28.70 13.18
C CYS A 333 -0.26 30.21 13.19
N GLY A 334 0.76 31.05 13.38
CA GLY A 334 0.61 32.51 13.28
C GLY A 334 0.19 32.99 11.88
N LYS A 335 0.60 32.28 10.82
CA LYS A 335 0.29 32.64 9.43
C LYS A 335 -1.03 32.09 8.92
N TYR A 336 -1.37 30.85 9.31
CA TYR A 336 -2.50 30.09 8.75
C TYR A 336 -3.60 29.78 9.76
N GLY A 337 -3.43 30.14 11.03
CA GLY A 337 -4.48 30.00 12.03
C GLY A 337 -5.74 30.74 11.59
N GLN A 338 -6.87 30.04 11.59
CA GLN A 338 -8.15 30.70 11.42
C GLN A 338 -8.30 31.70 12.58
N LYS A 339 -8.25 32.99 12.27
CA LYS A 339 -8.71 34.02 13.21
C LYS A 339 -10.20 33.81 13.31
N ASP A 340 -10.70 33.51 14.50
CA ASP A 340 -12.14 33.56 14.77
C ASP A 340 -12.66 34.88 14.21
N GLN A 341 -13.47 34.80 13.15
CA GLN A 341 -14.35 35.91 12.83
C GLN A 341 -15.40 35.85 13.93
N GLY A 342 -15.19 36.71 14.92
CA GLY A 342 -16.02 36.79 16.12
C GLY A 342 -17.46 37.18 15.86
#